data_AF-A0A4C1VHB1-F1
#
_entry.id   AF-A0A4C1VHB1-F1
#
_cell.length_a   1.000
_cell.length_b   1.000
_cell.length_c   1.000
_cell.angle_alpha   90.00
_cell.angle_beta   90.00
_cell.angle_gamma   90.00
#
_symmetry.space_group_name_H-M   'P 1'
#
loop_
_entity.id
_entity.type
_entity.pdbx_description
1 polymer ?
#
loop_
_entity_poly.entity_id
_entity_poly.type
_entity_poly.pdbx_seq_one_letter_code
_entity_poly.pdbx_strand_id
1 'polypeptide(L)'
;MARRHERTHSTRRLIRAGVPQGSALSPLLYSAYTNDIPRPTSGVQLALFADDTALYYKSRNRTTLPTIRRLQRAIDELDQWFRLWRIDVNPDKSAAIQFKYSKGRSNFVVDWNTPNLKMLNARIPWQRSYKYLGVTLDRNLLFREHIARVRKTALFYTARLGAMLGRKSKLSRRNKRTIYKMCIRTVMTYASPVFAHAAPTALDRLQVIQNKFCRSATDAHWCVRNSILHRDLELPTLSKYMKDASKRFFDIAGSHPNALLRAAVDYQPPPPTHYIRRPRNVLLDPPDALTAAVDSLNDVNDTHD
;
A
#
# COMPACT_ATOMS: atom_id res chain seq x y z
N MET A 1 -30.10 16.75 7.01
CA MET A 1 -29.08 17.07 8.05
C MET A 1 -28.67 18.53 7.88
N ALA A 2 -28.50 19.31 8.96
CA ALA A 2 -28.08 20.71 8.88
C ALA A 2 -26.62 20.85 9.37
N ARG A 3 -25.76 21.50 8.60
CA ARG A 3 -24.39 21.87 9.00
C ARG A 3 -24.43 23.24 9.67
N ARG A 4 -23.64 23.44 10.73
CA ARG A 4 -23.50 24.70 11.46
C ARG A 4 -22.12 25.29 11.18
N HIS A 5 -22.06 26.53 10.74
CA HIS A 5 -20.83 27.31 10.60
C HIS A 5 -21.14 28.74 11.06
N GLU A 6 -20.33 29.31 11.96
CA GLU A 6 -20.40 30.73 12.36
C GLU A 6 -21.82 31.21 12.70
N ARG A 7 -22.54 30.44 13.53
CA ARG A 7 -23.89 30.73 14.05
C ARG A 7 -25.03 30.69 13.02
N THR A 8 -24.78 30.33 11.77
CA THR A 8 -25.85 30.04 10.80
C THR A 8 -26.06 28.52 10.68
N HIS A 9 -27.33 28.10 10.67
CA HIS A 9 -27.72 26.72 10.39
C HIS A 9 -28.12 26.63 8.92
N SER A 10 -27.51 25.71 8.17
CA SER A 10 -27.95 25.44 6.80
C SER A 10 -29.41 24.95 6.79
N THR A 11 -30.19 25.36 5.80
CA THR A 11 -31.55 24.84 5.56
C THR A 11 -31.57 23.31 5.53
N ARG A 12 -32.53 22.69 6.22
CA ARG A 12 -32.70 21.23 6.25
C ARG A 12 -33.02 20.74 4.83
N ARG A 13 -32.17 19.88 4.29
CA ARG A 13 -32.45 19.14 3.05
C ARG A 13 -32.87 17.72 3.38
N LEU A 14 -33.91 17.24 2.69
CA LEU A 14 -34.34 15.84 2.73
C LEU A 14 -33.29 14.99 2.01
N ILE A 15 -32.81 13.93 2.68
CA ILE A 15 -31.89 12.96 2.08
C ILE A 15 -32.77 11.88 1.45
N ARG A 16 -32.77 11.80 0.12
CA ARG A 16 -33.57 10.81 -0.63
C ARG A 16 -32.89 9.44 -0.72
N ALA A 17 -31.57 9.42 -0.72
CA ALA A 17 -30.76 8.21 -0.80
C ALA A 17 -29.38 8.45 -0.18
N GLY A 18 -28.72 7.38 0.24
CA GLY A 18 -27.38 7.38 0.80
C GLY A 18 -27.33 7.52 2.32
N VAL A 19 -26.19 7.15 2.87
CA VAL A 19 -25.89 7.23 4.30
C VAL A 19 -25.12 8.51 4.61
N PRO A 20 -25.37 9.18 5.76
CA PRO A 20 -24.70 10.44 6.09
C PRO A 20 -23.21 10.24 6.38
N GLN A 21 -22.34 10.80 5.54
CA GLN A 21 -20.89 10.76 5.75
C GLN A 21 -20.51 11.33 7.12
N GLY A 22 -19.71 10.56 7.87
CA GLY A 22 -19.31 10.88 9.25
C GLY A 22 -20.19 10.28 10.35
N SER A 23 -21.31 9.62 10.00
CA SER A 23 -22.06 8.83 10.97
C SER A 23 -21.36 7.51 11.27
N ALA A 24 -21.33 7.14 12.56
CA ALA A 24 -20.76 5.87 13.03
C ALA A 24 -21.48 4.63 12.46
N LEU A 25 -22.75 4.76 12.10
CA LEU A 25 -23.55 3.65 11.55
C LEU A 25 -23.40 3.50 10.03
N SER A 26 -22.91 4.52 9.33
CA SER A 26 -22.83 4.51 7.87
C SER A 26 -22.02 3.35 7.29
N PRO A 27 -20.84 2.99 7.83
CA PRO A 27 -20.07 1.84 7.33
C PRO A 27 -20.84 0.52 7.46
N LEU A 28 -21.50 0.30 8.60
CA LEU A 28 -22.25 -0.93 8.85
C LEU A 28 -23.46 -1.07 7.91
N LEU A 29 -24.21 0.03 7.73
CA LEU A 29 -25.33 0.07 6.80
C LEU A 29 -24.88 -0.17 5.35
N TYR A 30 -23.73 0.39 4.97
CA TYR A 30 -23.15 0.15 3.65
C TYR A 30 -22.76 -1.33 3.48
N SER A 31 -22.09 -1.93 4.48
CA SER A 31 -21.74 -3.36 4.45
C SER A 31 -22.98 -4.26 4.36
N ALA A 32 -24.06 -3.93 5.08
CA ALA A 32 -25.33 -4.67 4.99
C ALA A 32 -25.97 -4.53 3.61
N TYR A 33 -25.92 -3.33 3.02
CA TYR A 33 -26.47 -3.03 1.70
C TYR A 33 -25.73 -3.76 0.56
N THR A 34 -24.42 -3.97 0.67
CA THR A 34 -23.63 -4.69 -0.34
C THR A 34 -23.39 -6.16 0.00
N ASN A 35 -24.06 -6.71 1.01
CA ASN A 35 -23.73 -8.05 1.54
C ASN A 35 -24.09 -9.20 0.58
N ASP A 36 -25.05 -8.98 -0.31
CA ASP A 36 -25.54 -9.96 -1.30
C ASP A 36 -24.84 -9.85 -2.66
N ILE A 37 -23.78 -9.02 -2.75
CA ILE A 37 -23.00 -8.85 -3.99
C ILE A 37 -22.55 -10.21 -4.55
N PRO A 38 -22.84 -10.51 -5.83
CA PRO A 38 -22.63 -11.84 -6.37
C PRO A 38 -21.14 -12.17 -6.41
N ARG A 39 -20.81 -13.36 -5.93
CA ARG A 39 -19.46 -13.92 -6.08
C ARG A 39 -19.37 -14.62 -7.45
N PRO A 40 -18.50 -14.18 -8.36
CA PRO A 40 -18.45 -14.74 -9.71
C PRO A 40 -18.17 -16.24 -9.71
N THR A 41 -18.96 -17.00 -10.48
CA THR A 41 -18.82 -18.47 -10.58
C THR A 41 -17.69 -18.92 -11.51
N SER A 42 -17.13 -17.99 -12.29
CA SER A 42 -16.15 -18.25 -13.36
C SER A 42 -14.71 -18.55 -12.87
N GLY A 43 -14.52 -18.71 -11.56
CA GLY A 43 -13.22 -18.81 -10.89
C GLY A 43 -12.52 -17.46 -10.71
N VAL A 44 -13.17 -16.36 -11.11
CA VAL A 44 -12.75 -14.99 -10.82
C VAL A 44 -12.99 -14.72 -9.33
N GLN A 45 -12.00 -14.14 -8.67
CA GLN A 45 -12.07 -13.76 -7.27
C GLN A 45 -12.54 -12.31 -7.17
N LEU A 46 -13.36 -12.04 -6.15
CA LEU A 46 -13.89 -10.73 -5.82
C LEU A 46 -13.27 -10.27 -4.49
N ALA A 47 -12.65 -9.10 -4.50
CA ALA A 47 -12.19 -8.40 -3.31
C ALA A 47 -12.94 -7.07 -3.16
N LEU A 48 -13.41 -6.81 -1.95
CA LEU A 48 -14.24 -5.65 -1.63
C LEU A 48 -13.61 -4.89 -0.46
N PHE A 49 -13.54 -3.57 -0.58
CA PHE A 49 -13.16 -2.69 0.50
C PHE A 49 -13.95 -1.39 0.40
N ALA A 50 -14.99 -1.25 1.22
CA ALA A 50 -15.97 -0.17 1.06
C ALA A 50 -16.51 -0.13 -0.39
N ASP A 51 -16.38 1.01 -1.08
CA ASP A 51 -16.76 1.20 -2.48
C ASP A 51 -15.74 0.66 -3.49
N ASP A 52 -14.50 0.42 -3.06
CA ASP A 52 -13.47 -0.17 -3.93
C ASP A 52 -13.76 -1.66 -4.18
N THR A 53 -14.04 -2.00 -5.43
CA THR A 53 -14.28 -3.36 -5.91
C THR A 53 -13.16 -3.81 -6.85
N ALA A 54 -12.57 -4.97 -6.59
CA ALA A 54 -11.52 -5.55 -7.42
C ALA A 54 -11.87 -6.98 -7.84
N LEU A 55 -11.86 -7.21 -9.14
CA LEU A 55 -11.94 -8.54 -9.74
C LEU A 55 -10.55 -8.99 -10.18
N TYR A 56 -10.17 -10.21 -9.82
CA TYR A 56 -8.89 -10.76 -10.25
C TYR A 56 -8.99 -12.24 -10.61
N TYR A 57 -8.21 -12.64 -11.61
CA TYR A 57 -8.14 -14.02 -12.07
C TYR A 57 -6.70 -14.41 -12.34
N LYS A 58 -6.33 -15.61 -11.89
CA LYS A 58 -5.00 -16.17 -12.08
C LYS A 58 -5.08 -17.31 -13.09
N SER A 59 -4.31 -17.20 -14.17
CA SER A 59 -4.17 -18.26 -15.18
C SER A 59 -2.71 -18.73 -15.26
N ARG A 60 -2.51 -20.03 -15.48
CA ARG A 60 -1.22 -20.59 -15.91
C ARG A 60 -1.03 -20.51 -17.44
N ASN A 61 -2.13 -20.38 -18.18
CA ASN A 61 -2.10 -20.30 -19.64
C ASN A 61 -1.59 -18.94 -20.09
N ARG A 62 -0.70 -18.94 -21.10
CA ARG A 62 -0.16 -17.70 -21.69
C ARG A 62 -1.18 -16.97 -22.57
N THR A 63 -2.27 -17.64 -22.96
CA THR A 63 -3.34 -17.06 -23.76
C THR A 63 -4.22 -16.16 -22.91
N THR A 64 -4.31 -14.89 -23.30
CA THR A 64 -5.04 -13.85 -22.56
C THR A 64 -6.56 -13.94 -22.80
N LEU A 65 -6.99 -14.40 -23.98
CA LEU A 65 -8.39 -14.36 -24.39
C LEU A 65 -9.37 -15.11 -23.45
N PRO A 66 -9.11 -16.35 -22.99
CA PRO A 66 -10.02 -17.03 -22.06
C PRO A 66 -10.12 -16.31 -20.71
N THR A 67 -9.02 -15.73 -20.25
CA THR A 67 -8.98 -14.93 -19.02
C THR A 67 -9.86 -13.70 -19.13
N ILE A 68 -9.76 -12.96 -20.25
CA ILE A 68 -10.58 -11.76 -20.48
C ILE A 68 -12.05 -12.11 -20.58
N ARG A 69 -12.42 -13.23 -21.23
CA ARG A 69 -13.83 -13.68 -21.29
C ARG A 69 -14.41 -13.98 -19.91
N ARG A 70 -13.64 -14.63 -19.04
CA ARG A 70 -14.07 -14.91 -17.65
C ARG A 70 -14.22 -13.64 -16.83
N LEU A 71 -13.30 -12.69 -16.98
CA LEU A 71 -13.37 -11.38 -16.32
C LEU A 71 -14.56 -10.58 -16.85
N GLN A 72 -14.80 -10.54 -18.15
CA GLN A 72 -15.95 -9.84 -18.74
C GLN A 72 -17.26 -10.42 -18.21
N ARG A 73 -17.41 -11.75 -18.17
CA ARG A 73 -18.61 -12.38 -17.58
C ARG A 73 -18.83 -11.98 -16.11
N ALA A 74 -17.76 -11.93 -15.32
CA ALA A 74 -17.85 -11.48 -13.93
C ALA A 74 -18.25 -10.00 -13.82
N ILE A 75 -17.79 -9.15 -14.74
CA ILE A 75 -18.21 -7.74 -14.82
C ILE A 75 -19.68 -7.66 -15.23
N ASP A 76 -20.13 -8.45 -16.20
CA ASP A 76 -21.53 -8.46 -16.65
C ASP A 76 -22.50 -8.89 -15.52
N GLU A 77 -22.10 -9.88 -14.72
CA GLU A 77 -22.84 -10.32 -13.51
C GLU A 77 -22.92 -9.19 -12.47
N LEU A 78 -21.83 -8.45 -12.24
CA LEU A 78 -21.83 -7.29 -11.36
C LEU A 78 -22.65 -6.12 -11.92
N ASP A 79 -22.58 -5.85 -13.23
CA ASP A 79 -23.35 -4.79 -13.90
C ASP A 79 -24.85 -4.99 -13.70
N GLN A 80 -25.34 -6.24 -13.80
CA GLN A 80 -26.73 -6.57 -13.53
C GLN A 80 -27.09 -6.29 -12.07
N TRP A 81 -26.22 -6.66 -11.13
CA TRP A 81 -26.42 -6.42 -9.71
C TRP A 81 -26.41 -4.91 -9.37
N PHE A 82 -25.46 -4.14 -9.90
CA PHE A 82 -25.41 -2.69 -9.72
C PHE A 82 -26.68 -2.00 -10.22
N ARG A 83 -27.22 -2.44 -11.36
CA ARG A 83 -28.51 -1.93 -11.88
C ARG A 83 -29.68 -2.29 -10.96
N LEU A 84 -29.75 -3.53 -10.47
CA LEU A 84 -30.80 -3.98 -9.55
C LEU A 84 -30.80 -3.14 -8.26
N TRP A 85 -29.62 -2.94 -7.69
CA TRP A 85 -29.43 -2.18 -6.45
C TRP A 85 -29.42 -0.66 -6.64
N ARG A 86 -29.46 -0.18 -7.89
CA ARG A 86 -29.39 1.25 -8.26
C ARG A 86 -28.10 1.94 -7.79
N ILE A 87 -26.99 1.20 -7.85
CA ILE A 87 -25.66 1.71 -7.58
C ILE A 87 -25.11 2.30 -8.87
N ASP A 88 -24.78 3.59 -8.83
CA ASP A 88 -24.13 4.27 -9.94
C ASP A 88 -22.62 4.04 -9.87
N VAL A 89 -22.10 3.27 -10.83
CA VAL A 89 -20.68 2.96 -10.92
C VAL A 89 -20.02 3.94 -11.87
N ASN A 90 -18.87 4.48 -11.49
CA ASN A 90 -18.10 5.40 -12.32
C ASN A 90 -17.05 4.64 -13.15
N PRO A 91 -17.25 4.44 -14.47
CA PRO A 91 -16.31 3.69 -15.30
C PRO A 91 -14.97 4.41 -15.51
N ASP A 92 -14.93 5.73 -15.39
CA ASP A 92 -13.70 6.53 -15.54
C ASP A 92 -12.74 6.32 -14.37
N LYS A 93 -13.28 5.93 -13.20
CA LYS A 93 -12.48 5.51 -12.04
C LYS A 93 -12.06 4.04 -12.12
N SER A 94 -12.59 3.25 -13.05
CA SER A 94 -12.22 1.85 -13.20
C SER A 94 -10.96 1.72 -14.08
N ALA A 95 -10.14 0.71 -13.78
CA ALA A 95 -8.95 0.42 -14.56
C ALA A 95 -8.68 -1.08 -14.60
N ALA A 96 -8.15 -1.54 -15.72
CA ALA A 96 -7.70 -2.91 -15.88
C ALA A 96 -6.17 -2.95 -15.93
N ILE A 97 -5.56 -3.85 -15.17
CA ILE A 97 -4.11 -4.07 -15.17
C ILE A 97 -3.82 -5.55 -15.44
N GLN A 98 -2.93 -5.81 -16.39
CA GLN A 98 -2.50 -7.17 -16.72
C GLN A 98 -1.12 -7.44 -16.11
N PHE A 99 -1.08 -8.31 -15.10
CA PHE A 99 0.18 -8.82 -14.57
C PHE A 99 0.62 -10.02 -15.40
N LYS A 100 1.65 -9.83 -16.23
CA LYS A 100 2.21 -10.90 -17.07
C LYS A 100 3.67 -11.12 -16.73
N TYR A 101 3.99 -12.38 -16.45
CA TYR A 101 5.36 -12.82 -16.23
C TYR A 101 6.04 -13.06 -17.58
N SER A 102 7.00 -12.21 -17.93
CA SER A 102 7.81 -12.34 -19.15
C SER A 102 9.25 -11.93 -18.87
N LYS A 103 10.22 -12.68 -19.40
CA LYS A 103 11.64 -12.32 -19.36
C LYS A 103 11.93 -11.06 -20.20
N GLY A 104 11.13 -10.83 -21.26
CA GLY A 104 11.24 -9.64 -22.12
C GLY A 104 10.45 -8.45 -21.57
N ARG A 105 11.06 -7.26 -21.56
CA ARG A 105 10.36 -6.01 -21.27
C ARG A 105 9.51 -5.62 -22.47
N SER A 106 8.19 -5.67 -22.33
CA SER A 106 7.27 -5.18 -23.36
C SER A 106 6.87 -3.74 -23.06
N ASN A 107 6.98 -2.88 -24.08
CA ASN A 107 6.51 -1.50 -24.01
C ASN A 107 4.99 -1.36 -24.08
N PHE A 108 4.29 -2.41 -24.54
CA PHE A 108 2.84 -2.43 -24.60
C PHE A 108 2.20 -2.56 -23.22
N VAL A 109 1.07 -1.89 -23.02
CA VAL A 109 0.30 -1.95 -21.76
C VAL A 109 -0.30 -3.35 -21.56
N VAL A 110 -0.79 -3.95 -22.66
CA VAL A 110 -1.43 -5.26 -22.71
C VAL A 110 -0.98 -5.98 -24.00
N ASP A 111 -1.15 -7.30 -24.08
CA ASP A 111 -0.80 -8.06 -25.30
C ASP A 111 -1.60 -7.57 -26.52
N TRP A 112 -0.98 -7.67 -27.71
CA TRP A 112 -1.64 -7.34 -28.98
C TRP A 112 -2.94 -8.16 -29.16
N ASN A 113 -3.98 -7.54 -29.73
CA ASN A 113 -5.33 -8.11 -29.87
C ASN A 113 -6.05 -8.48 -28.56
N THR A 114 -5.63 -7.94 -27.41
CA THR A 114 -6.40 -8.14 -26.17
C THR A 114 -7.69 -7.32 -26.22
N PRO A 115 -8.87 -7.95 -26.04
CA PRO A 115 -10.12 -7.22 -26.03
C PRO A 115 -10.19 -6.28 -24.82
N ASN A 116 -10.93 -5.19 -24.98
CA ASN A 116 -11.21 -4.31 -23.85
C ASN A 116 -12.31 -4.90 -22.99
N LEU A 117 -12.15 -4.76 -21.68
CA LEU A 117 -13.21 -4.99 -20.73
C LEU A 117 -14.21 -3.83 -20.81
N LYS A 118 -15.49 -4.13 -20.66
CA LYS A 118 -16.56 -3.14 -20.66
C LYS A 118 -17.34 -3.25 -19.36
N MET A 119 -17.73 -2.12 -18.81
CA MET A 119 -18.61 -2.01 -17.65
C MET A 119 -19.66 -0.95 -17.98
N LEU A 120 -20.94 -1.29 -17.85
CA LEU A 120 -22.07 -0.43 -18.25
C LEU A 120 -21.92 0.09 -19.69
N ASN A 121 -21.46 -0.76 -20.61
CA ASN A 121 -21.10 -0.43 -22.00
C ASN A 121 -19.93 0.57 -22.20
N ALA A 122 -19.39 1.15 -21.12
CA ALA A 122 -18.20 1.98 -21.16
C ALA A 122 -16.94 1.10 -21.18
N ARG A 123 -15.92 1.54 -21.91
CA ARG A 123 -14.64 0.84 -22.02
C ARG A 123 -13.81 1.07 -20.76
N ILE A 124 -13.37 0.00 -20.10
CA ILE A 124 -12.38 0.10 -19.03
C ILE A 124 -10.99 0.26 -19.64
N PRO A 125 -10.24 1.32 -19.32
CA PRO A 125 -8.91 1.52 -19.84
C PRO A 125 -7.91 0.52 -19.26
N TRP A 126 -7.06 -0.03 -20.13
CA TRP A 126 -5.87 -0.76 -19.71
C TRP A 126 -4.81 0.22 -19.20
N GLN A 127 -4.26 -0.01 -18.01
CA GLN A 127 -3.23 0.84 -17.41
C GLN A 127 -1.97 0.04 -17.05
N ARG A 128 -0.79 0.68 -17.14
CA ARG A 128 0.50 0.08 -16.75
C ARG A 128 0.72 0.13 -15.24
N SER A 129 0.15 1.12 -14.59
CA SER A 129 0.15 1.27 -13.15
C SER A 129 -1.20 1.79 -12.69
N TYR A 130 -1.64 1.35 -11.51
CA TYR A 130 -2.90 1.79 -10.93
C TYR A 130 -2.80 1.87 -9.41
N LYS A 131 -3.47 2.86 -8.81
CA LYS A 131 -3.50 3.05 -7.35
C LYS A 131 -4.69 2.29 -6.77
N TYR A 132 -4.43 1.26 -5.99
CA TYR A 132 -5.44 0.48 -5.27
C TYR A 132 -5.13 0.49 -3.77
N LEU A 133 -6.10 0.87 -2.93
CA LEU A 133 -5.98 0.95 -1.47
C LEU A 133 -4.72 1.71 -0.98
N GLY A 134 -4.36 2.78 -1.68
CA GLY A 134 -3.19 3.60 -1.36
C GLY A 134 -1.83 3.07 -1.85
N VAL A 135 -1.79 1.87 -2.43
CA VAL A 135 -0.59 1.28 -3.05
C VAL A 135 -0.66 1.44 -4.57
N THR A 136 0.44 1.86 -5.22
CA THR A 136 0.50 1.85 -6.69
C THR A 136 1.07 0.52 -7.14
N LEU A 137 0.27 -0.26 -7.85
CA LEU A 137 0.69 -1.51 -8.47
C LEU A 137 1.13 -1.20 -9.89
N ASP A 138 2.41 -1.43 -10.19
CA ASP A 138 2.92 -1.44 -11.56
C ASP A 138 2.87 -2.86 -12.15
N ARG A 139 2.80 -2.97 -13.48
CA ARG A 139 2.77 -4.25 -14.21
C ARG A 139 3.77 -5.31 -13.71
N ASN A 140 4.95 -4.87 -13.30
CA ASN A 140 6.04 -5.75 -12.89
C ASN A 140 6.16 -5.90 -11.37
N LEU A 141 5.28 -5.26 -10.60
CA LEU A 141 5.30 -5.24 -9.13
C LEU A 141 6.67 -4.82 -8.58
N LEU A 142 7.33 -3.85 -9.23
CA LEU A 142 8.62 -3.30 -8.79
C LEU A 142 8.45 -2.15 -7.79
N PHE A 143 7.24 -1.60 -7.68
CA PHE A 143 6.85 -0.51 -6.78
C PHE A 143 7.64 0.78 -6.94
N ARG A 144 8.33 0.99 -8.08
CA ARG A 144 9.16 2.18 -8.32
C ARG A 144 8.35 3.47 -8.28
N GLU A 145 7.20 3.50 -8.97
CA GLU A 145 6.29 4.65 -8.97
C GLU A 145 5.65 4.86 -7.59
N HIS A 146 5.31 3.77 -6.90
CA HIS A 146 4.78 3.83 -5.54
C HIS A 146 5.78 4.50 -4.59
N ILE A 147 7.02 4.01 -4.55
CA ILE A 147 8.08 4.55 -3.69
C ILE A 147 8.40 6.00 -4.06
N ALA A 148 8.40 6.36 -5.35
CA ALA A 148 8.60 7.75 -5.77
C ALA A 148 7.50 8.69 -5.24
N ARG A 149 6.23 8.26 -5.30
CA ARG A 149 5.10 9.02 -4.73
C ARG A 149 5.18 9.12 -3.21
N VAL A 150 5.46 8.02 -2.54
CA VAL A 150 5.63 7.96 -1.08
C VAL A 150 6.76 8.90 -0.65
N ARG A 151 7.90 8.87 -1.35
CA ARG A 151 9.03 9.80 -1.14
C ARG A 151 8.60 11.26 -1.31
N LYS A 152 7.89 11.60 -2.39
CA LYS A 152 7.41 12.97 -2.62
C LYS A 152 6.52 13.45 -1.47
N THR A 153 5.63 12.59 -1.00
CA THR A 153 4.71 12.88 0.11
C THR A 153 5.46 13.03 1.44
N ALA A 154 6.41 12.13 1.73
CA ALA A 154 7.24 12.21 2.92
C ALA A 154 8.10 13.48 2.95
N LEU A 155 8.70 13.87 1.82
CA LEU A 155 9.46 15.12 1.70
C LEU A 155 8.57 16.35 1.93
N PHE A 156 7.34 16.34 1.43
CA PHE A 156 6.37 17.40 1.67
C PHE A 156 6.05 17.56 3.17
N TYR A 157 5.81 16.47 3.90
CA TYR A 157 5.62 16.53 5.35
C TYR A 157 6.88 16.97 6.09
N THR A 158 8.05 16.46 5.70
CA THR A 158 9.34 16.89 6.28
C THR A 158 9.57 18.39 6.10
N ALA A 159 9.23 18.95 4.93
CA ALA A 159 9.35 20.38 4.67
C ALA A 159 8.41 21.19 5.57
N ARG A 160 7.14 20.80 5.67
CA ARG A 160 6.15 21.47 6.53
C ARG A 160 6.52 21.43 8.02
N LEU A 161 7.09 20.32 8.46
CA LEU A 161 7.53 20.13 9.85
C LEU A 161 8.98 20.61 10.07
N GLY A 162 9.63 21.19 9.06
CA GLY A 162 11.05 21.53 9.09
C GLY A 162 11.43 22.48 10.22
N ALA A 163 10.58 23.47 10.53
CA ALA A 163 10.80 24.39 11.64
C ALA A 163 10.82 23.68 13.01
N MET A 164 10.00 22.64 13.17
CA MET A 164 9.91 21.85 14.42
C MET A 164 10.99 20.77 14.50
N LEU A 165 11.32 20.12 13.40
CA LEU A 165 12.25 18.98 13.36
C LEU A 165 13.70 19.39 13.07
N GLY A 166 13.92 20.65 12.69
CA GLY A 166 15.22 21.18 12.32
C GLY A 166 16.19 21.34 13.51
N ARG A 167 17.43 21.65 13.16
CA ARG A 167 18.56 21.83 14.11
C ARG A 167 18.29 22.94 15.12
N LYS A 168 17.76 24.09 14.63
CA LYS A 168 17.45 25.28 15.43
C LYS A 168 16.20 25.14 16.32
N SER A 169 15.48 24.03 16.23
CA SER A 169 14.28 23.80 17.04
C SER A 169 14.65 23.44 18.48
N LYS A 170 14.02 24.13 19.43
CA LYS A 170 14.11 23.88 20.89
C LYS A 170 13.41 22.59 21.33
N LEU A 171 12.72 21.88 20.44
CA LEU A 171 12.07 20.62 20.81
C LEU A 171 13.08 19.57 21.25
N SER A 172 12.73 18.79 22.28
CA SER A 172 13.55 17.67 22.73
C SER A 172 13.70 16.61 21.63
N ARG A 173 14.82 15.88 21.66
CA ARG A 173 15.08 14.76 20.72
C ARG A 173 13.96 13.74 20.74
N ARG A 174 13.41 13.45 21.93
CA ARG A 174 12.24 12.58 22.13
C ARG A 174 11.01 13.07 21.38
N ASN A 175 10.67 14.37 21.49
CA ASN A 175 9.50 14.93 20.80
C ASN A 175 9.70 14.98 19.29
N LYS A 176 10.89 15.36 18.81
CA LYS A 176 11.23 15.30 17.37
C LYS A 176 11.06 13.89 16.83
N ARG A 177 11.54 12.88 17.56
CA ARG A 177 11.37 11.46 17.24
C ARG A 177 9.90 11.06 17.18
N THR A 178 9.10 11.45 18.17
CA THR A 178 7.66 11.14 18.20
C THR A 178 6.95 11.70 16.97
N ILE A 179 7.16 12.99 16.66
CA ILE A 179 6.57 13.63 15.48
C ILE A 179 7.00 12.91 14.19
N TYR A 180 8.28 12.58 14.05
CA TYR A 180 8.76 11.80 12.90
C TYR A 180 8.06 10.44 12.80
N LYS A 181 7.98 9.69 13.91
CA LYS A 181 7.36 8.37 13.96
C LYS A 181 5.88 8.42 13.58
N MET A 182 5.16 9.49 13.93
CA MET A 182 3.71 9.64 13.71
C MET A 182 3.34 10.24 12.35
N CYS A 183 4.12 11.19 11.83
CA CYS A 183 3.73 11.96 10.63
C CYS A 183 4.52 11.56 9.38
N ILE A 184 5.81 11.25 9.51
CA ILE A 184 6.70 11.01 8.35
C ILE A 184 6.90 9.52 8.14
N ARG A 185 7.25 8.77 9.19
CA ARG A 185 7.48 7.32 9.08
C ARG A 185 6.20 6.58 8.66
N THR A 186 5.05 6.93 9.24
CA THR A 186 3.74 6.35 8.87
C THR A 186 3.45 6.47 7.38
N VAL A 187 3.77 7.60 6.75
CA VAL A 187 3.64 7.79 5.30
C VAL A 187 4.58 6.87 4.53
N MET A 188 5.83 6.74 4.99
CA MET A 188 6.83 5.89 4.33
C MET A 188 6.59 4.39 4.49
N THR A 189 5.92 3.98 5.58
CA THR A 189 5.73 2.56 5.94
C THR A 189 4.30 2.08 5.77
N TYR A 190 3.38 2.92 5.30
CA TYR A 190 2.01 2.53 4.99
C TYR A 190 2.00 1.39 3.98
N ALA A 191 1.37 0.26 4.31
CA ALA A 191 1.35 -0.96 3.48
C ALA A 191 2.74 -1.54 3.14
N SER A 192 3.76 -1.31 3.99
CA SER A 192 5.10 -1.86 3.76
C SER A 192 5.16 -3.38 3.58
N PRO A 193 4.33 -4.23 4.22
CA PRO A 193 4.35 -5.67 3.93
C PRO A 193 4.14 -6.01 2.46
N VAL A 194 3.47 -5.13 1.70
CA VAL A 194 3.22 -5.33 0.27
C VAL A 194 4.46 -5.00 -0.57
N PHE A 195 5.22 -3.94 -0.28
CA PHE A 195 6.30 -3.46 -1.15
C PHE A 195 7.71 -3.55 -0.54
N ALA A 196 7.88 -3.97 0.71
CA ALA A 196 9.18 -4.03 1.38
C ALA A 196 10.19 -4.99 0.71
N HIS A 197 9.72 -5.86 -0.19
CA HIS A 197 10.55 -6.72 -1.02
C HIS A 197 11.03 -6.05 -2.32
N ALA A 198 10.76 -4.76 -2.51
CA ALA A 198 11.23 -3.99 -3.66
C ALA A 198 12.77 -3.93 -3.71
N ALA A 199 13.31 -3.40 -4.82
CA ALA A 199 14.75 -3.28 -4.98
C ALA A 199 15.39 -2.43 -3.85
N PRO A 200 16.52 -2.86 -3.26
CA PRO A 200 17.20 -2.10 -2.20
C PRO A 200 17.46 -0.65 -2.58
N THR A 201 17.91 -0.41 -3.82
CA THR A 201 18.16 0.95 -4.35
C THR A 201 16.92 1.86 -4.36
N ALA A 202 15.71 1.29 -4.41
CA ALA A 202 14.47 2.04 -4.30
C ALA A 202 14.16 2.36 -2.82
N LEU A 203 14.32 1.38 -1.93
CA LEU A 203 14.09 1.54 -0.48
C LEU A 203 15.11 2.50 0.16
N ASP A 204 16.36 2.49 -0.30
CA ASP A 204 17.42 3.40 0.14
C ASP A 204 17.02 4.87 -0.03
N ARG A 205 16.22 5.18 -1.05
CA ARG A 205 15.71 6.54 -1.26
C ARG A 205 14.82 7.02 -0.12
N LEU A 206 14.13 6.11 0.56
CA LEU A 206 13.34 6.39 1.76
C LEU A 206 14.25 6.42 3.01
N GLN A 207 15.22 5.50 3.12
CA GLN A 207 16.21 5.51 4.20
C GLN A 207 16.99 6.83 4.25
N VAL A 208 17.31 7.43 3.10
CA VAL A 208 17.96 8.75 3.03
C VAL A 208 17.12 9.84 3.72
N ILE A 209 15.79 9.79 3.65
CA ILE A 209 14.91 10.74 4.35
C ILE A 209 15.07 10.56 5.87
N GLN A 210 15.07 9.32 6.34
CA GLN A 210 15.29 9.00 7.75
C GLN A 210 16.68 9.46 8.22
N ASN A 211 17.73 9.18 7.45
CA ASN A 211 19.10 9.59 7.79
C ASN A 211 19.23 11.12 7.89
N LYS A 212 18.58 11.86 6.98
CA LYS A 212 18.51 13.33 7.03
C LYS A 212 17.77 13.83 8.27
N PHE A 213 16.66 13.17 8.63
CA PHE A 213 15.92 13.47 9.86
C PHE A 213 16.82 13.23 11.09
N CYS A 214 17.45 12.05 11.22
CA CYS A 214 18.27 11.71 12.37
C CYS A 214 19.39 12.74 12.62
N ARG A 215 20.07 13.16 11.54
CA ARG A 215 21.11 14.18 11.61
C ARG A 215 20.58 15.57 11.98
N SER A 216 19.42 15.95 11.45
CA SER A 216 18.81 17.25 11.75
C SER A 216 18.27 17.31 13.18
N ALA A 217 17.75 16.20 13.70
CA ALA A 217 17.17 16.10 15.03
C ALA A 217 18.24 16.11 16.14
N THR A 218 19.42 15.59 15.86
CA THR A 218 20.57 15.53 16.79
C THR A 218 21.51 16.73 16.67
N ASP A 219 21.36 17.53 15.61
CA ASP A 219 22.33 18.55 15.17
C ASP A 219 23.77 18.02 15.03
N ALA A 220 23.89 16.78 14.57
CA ALA A 220 25.18 16.13 14.43
C ALA A 220 25.99 16.68 13.25
N HIS A 221 27.31 16.71 13.42
CA HIS A 221 28.26 17.03 12.37
C HIS A 221 28.21 15.99 11.24
N TRP A 222 28.63 16.37 10.02
CA TRP A 222 28.51 15.50 8.84
C TRP A 222 29.32 14.19 8.96
N CYS A 223 30.43 14.20 9.70
CA CYS A 223 31.29 13.03 9.91
C CYS A 223 30.69 11.99 10.86
N VAL A 224 29.65 12.32 11.63
CA VAL A 224 29.01 11.37 12.54
C VAL A 224 28.32 10.28 11.74
N ARG A 225 28.68 9.02 12.01
CA ARG A 225 28.15 7.82 11.35
C ARG A 225 26.65 7.71 11.55
N ASN A 226 25.91 7.36 10.50
CA ASN A 226 24.45 7.19 10.59
C ASN A 226 24.05 6.11 11.62
N SER A 227 24.85 5.06 11.79
CA SER A 227 24.56 4.01 12.77
C SER A 227 24.48 4.54 14.21
N ILE A 228 25.39 5.44 14.58
CA ILE A 228 25.40 6.14 15.87
C ILE A 228 24.13 6.99 16.02
N LEU A 229 23.77 7.76 15.00
CA LEU A 229 22.57 8.62 15.05
C LEU A 229 21.27 7.80 15.21
N HIS A 230 21.22 6.62 14.61
CA HIS A 230 20.09 5.71 14.73
C HIS A 230 20.00 5.11 16.14
N ARG A 231 21.12 4.68 16.71
CA ARG A 231 21.21 4.21 18.09
C ARG A 231 20.80 5.30 19.09
N ASP A 232 21.39 6.48 19.01
CA ASP A 232 21.15 7.59 19.95
C ASP A 232 19.70 8.11 19.91
N LEU A 233 19.01 7.93 18.78
CA LEU A 233 17.58 8.24 18.65
C LEU A 233 16.67 7.03 18.90
N GLU A 234 17.19 5.85 19.20
CA GLU A 234 16.46 4.57 19.29
C GLU A 234 15.49 4.41 18.10
N LEU A 235 16.03 4.62 16.91
CA LEU A 235 15.32 4.52 15.66
C LEU A 235 15.88 3.38 14.84
N PRO A 236 15.15 2.26 14.67
CA PRO A 236 15.57 1.23 13.74
C PRO A 236 15.64 1.83 12.33
N THR A 237 16.49 1.26 11.48
CA THR A 237 16.48 1.57 10.06
C THR A 237 15.09 1.27 9.47
N LEU A 238 14.76 1.93 8.36
CA LEU A 238 13.49 1.71 7.69
C LEU A 238 13.40 0.26 7.18
N SER A 239 14.52 -0.27 6.68
CA SER A 239 14.69 -1.66 6.26
C SER A 239 14.33 -2.63 7.38
N LYS A 240 14.95 -2.51 8.57
CA LYS A 240 14.64 -3.31 9.75
C LYS A 240 13.18 -3.18 10.16
N TYR A 241 12.68 -1.93 10.28
CA TYR A 241 11.30 -1.68 10.66
C TYR A 241 10.28 -2.32 9.69
N MET A 242 10.51 -2.21 8.39
CA MET A 242 9.65 -2.81 7.36
C MET A 242 9.72 -4.33 7.39
N LYS A 243 10.89 -4.92 7.64
CA LYS A 243 11.06 -6.37 7.81
C LYS A 243 10.30 -6.87 9.02
N ASP A 244 10.45 -6.21 10.18
CA ASP A 244 9.73 -6.56 11.41
C ASP A 244 8.22 -6.39 11.28
N ALA A 245 7.77 -5.31 10.61
CA ALA A 245 6.36 -5.10 10.33
C ALA A 245 5.80 -6.17 9.38
N SER A 246 6.59 -6.61 8.40
CA SER A 246 6.22 -7.70 7.50
C SER A 246 6.13 -9.03 8.24
N LYS A 247 7.10 -9.34 9.12
CA LYS A 247 7.07 -10.54 9.97
C LYS A 247 5.79 -10.59 10.79
N ARG A 248 5.50 -9.53 11.57
CA ARG A 248 4.25 -9.43 12.34
C ARG A 248 3.00 -9.58 11.47
N PHE A 249 2.98 -8.95 10.30
CA PHE A 249 1.84 -9.06 9.38
C PHE A 249 1.60 -10.49 8.92
N PHE A 250 2.65 -11.22 8.51
CA PHE A 250 2.52 -12.60 8.05
C PHE A 250 2.21 -13.57 9.19
N ASP A 251 2.76 -13.36 10.40
CA ASP A 251 2.48 -14.19 11.57
C ASP A 251 1.02 -14.04 12.01
N ILE A 252 0.51 -12.81 12.07
CA ILE A 252 -0.91 -12.53 12.37
C ILE A 252 -1.81 -13.14 11.30
N ALA A 253 -1.50 -12.94 10.03
CA ALA A 253 -2.31 -13.47 8.93
C ALA A 253 -2.31 -15.01 8.90
N GLY A 254 -1.18 -15.65 9.20
CA GLY A 254 -1.05 -17.11 9.24
C GLY A 254 -1.77 -17.76 10.43
N SER A 255 -1.87 -17.06 11.56
CA SER A 255 -2.60 -17.51 12.76
C SER A 255 -4.06 -17.04 12.81
N HIS A 256 -4.52 -16.27 11.81
CA HIS A 256 -5.86 -15.68 11.83
C HIS A 256 -6.96 -16.75 11.72
N PRO A 257 -8.11 -16.62 12.43
CA PRO A 257 -9.21 -17.60 12.35
C PRO A 257 -9.83 -17.69 10.94
N ASN A 258 -9.85 -16.59 10.19
CA ASN A 258 -10.32 -16.55 8.80
C ASN A 258 -9.39 -17.33 7.85
N ALA A 259 -9.91 -18.42 7.27
CA ALA A 259 -9.19 -19.27 6.32
C ALA A 259 -8.71 -18.55 5.06
N LEU A 260 -9.43 -17.52 4.58
CA LEU A 260 -9.02 -16.74 3.40
C LEU A 260 -7.73 -15.96 3.66
N LEU A 261 -7.56 -15.43 4.88
CA LEU A 261 -6.35 -14.70 5.25
C LEU A 261 -5.16 -15.64 5.40
N ARG A 262 -5.36 -16.82 6.02
CA ARG A 262 -4.32 -17.85 6.09
C ARG A 262 -3.88 -18.30 4.70
N ALA A 263 -4.84 -18.64 3.84
CA ALA A 263 -4.57 -19.07 2.46
C ALA A 263 -3.85 -18.00 1.62
N ALA A 264 -4.09 -16.71 1.88
CA ALA A 264 -3.43 -15.62 1.16
C ALA A 264 -1.93 -15.51 1.49
N VAL A 265 -1.52 -15.92 2.70
CA VAL A 265 -0.11 -15.86 3.14
C VAL A 265 0.58 -17.22 3.14
N ASP A 266 -0.16 -18.31 2.95
CA ASP A 266 0.36 -19.67 2.90
C ASP A 266 1.05 -19.96 1.55
N TYR A 267 2.30 -19.51 1.44
CA TYR A 267 3.18 -19.83 0.33
C TYR A 267 4.64 -19.68 0.72
N GLN A 268 5.51 -20.48 0.10
CA GLN A 268 6.94 -20.30 0.21
C GLN A 268 7.42 -19.17 -0.71
N PRO A 269 8.23 -18.22 -0.20
CA PRO A 269 8.82 -17.20 -1.04
C PRO A 269 9.73 -17.85 -2.10
N PRO A 270 9.71 -17.37 -3.36
CA PRO A 270 10.61 -17.87 -4.39
C PRO A 270 12.08 -17.58 -4.02
N PRO A 271 13.05 -18.39 -4.50
CA PRO A 271 14.45 -18.23 -4.17
C PRO A 271 15.01 -16.88 -4.68
N PRO A 272 16.10 -16.35 -4.11
CA PRO A 272 16.67 -15.05 -4.51
C PRO A 272 17.05 -14.96 -5.99
N THR A 273 17.44 -16.08 -6.60
CA THR A 273 17.76 -16.20 -8.03
C THR A 273 16.52 -16.15 -8.93
N HIS A 274 15.33 -16.25 -8.34
CA HIS A 274 14.08 -16.14 -9.07
C HIS A 274 13.86 -14.69 -9.49
N TYR A 275 13.64 -14.48 -10.78
CA TYR A 275 13.42 -13.17 -11.40
C TYR A 275 12.22 -12.39 -10.84
N ILE A 276 11.29 -13.05 -10.14
CA ILE A 276 10.18 -12.42 -9.43
C ILE A 276 10.36 -12.60 -7.93
N ARG A 277 10.34 -11.48 -7.23
CA ARG A 277 10.24 -11.42 -5.78
C ARG A 277 8.77 -11.28 -5.38
N ARG A 278 8.42 -11.82 -4.22
CA ARG A 278 7.10 -11.72 -3.59
C ARG A 278 7.20 -11.04 -2.23
N PRO A 279 6.08 -10.57 -1.66
CA PRO A 279 6.07 -9.95 -0.33
C PRO A 279 6.88 -10.67 0.75
N ARG A 280 6.70 -11.99 0.92
CA ARG A 280 7.47 -12.80 1.90
C ARG A 280 8.99 -12.86 1.68
N ASN A 281 9.51 -12.47 0.51
CA ASN A 281 10.97 -12.45 0.29
C ASN A 281 11.71 -11.50 1.23
N VAL A 282 11.06 -10.43 1.72
CA VAL A 282 11.66 -9.51 2.70
C VAL A 282 12.14 -10.23 3.98
N LEU A 283 11.49 -11.35 4.34
CA LEU A 283 11.84 -12.11 5.54
C LEU A 283 13.19 -12.85 5.36
N LEU A 284 13.51 -13.22 4.13
CA LEU A 284 14.74 -13.94 3.78
C LEU A 284 15.91 -13.01 3.46
N ASP A 285 15.65 -11.72 3.24
CA ASP A 285 16.71 -10.78 2.87
C ASP A 285 17.69 -10.59 4.04
N PRO A 286 19.01 -10.65 3.79
CA PRO A 286 19.99 -10.29 4.81
C PRO A 286 19.86 -8.81 5.19
N PRO A 287 20.25 -8.44 6.43
CA PRO A 287 20.29 -7.02 6.80
C PRO A 287 21.27 -6.26 5.90
N ASP A 288 20.90 -5.05 5.51
CA ASP A 288 21.83 -4.13 4.83
C ASP A 288 22.94 -3.67 5.79
N ALA A 289 24.03 -3.15 5.23
CA ALA A 289 25.22 -2.77 6.01
C ALA A 289 24.92 -1.74 7.12
N LEU A 290 23.99 -0.81 6.89
CA LEU A 290 23.60 0.17 7.91
C LEU A 290 22.80 -0.50 9.02
N THR A 291 21.85 -1.36 8.66
CA THR A 291 21.06 -2.14 9.63
C THR A 291 21.95 -3.03 10.49
N ALA A 292 22.86 -3.78 9.88
CA ALA A 292 23.82 -4.62 10.60
C ALA A 292 24.67 -3.80 11.57
N ALA A 293 25.20 -2.66 11.13
CA ALA A 293 26.00 -1.78 11.99
C ALA A 293 25.22 -1.12 13.13
N VAL A 294 23.92 -0.86 12.96
CA VAL A 294 23.04 -0.37 14.04
C VAL A 294 22.78 -1.48 15.05
N ASP A 295 22.52 -2.69 14.57
CA ASP A 295 22.19 -3.83 15.43
C ASP A 295 23.38 -4.24 16.29
N SER A 296 24.58 -4.35 15.70
CA SER A 296 25.81 -4.62 16.47
C SER A 296 26.12 -3.56 17.52
N LEU A 297 25.71 -2.30 17.32
CA LEU A 297 25.88 -1.25 18.32
C LEU A 297 24.87 -1.32 19.46
N ASN A 298 23.68 -1.90 19.23
CA ASN A 298 22.69 -2.10 20.29
C ASN A 298 23.06 -3.32 21.13
N ASP A 299 23.51 -4.41 20.50
CA ASP A 299 23.87 -5.66 21.20
C ASP A 299 25.02 -5.45 22.22
N VAL A 300 25.98 -4.57 21.92
CA VAL A 300 27.09 -4.23 22.86
C VAL A 300 26.60 -3.49 24.10
N ASN A 301 25.51 -2.71 24.00
CA ASN A 301 24.97 -1.99 25.14
C ASN A 301 24.16 -2.93 26.04
N ASP A 302 23.41 -3.88 25.47
CA ASP A 302 22.61 -4.86 26.24
C ASP A 302 23.49 -5.85 27.04
N THR A 303 24.79 -5.96 26.74
CA THR A 303 25.76 -6.76 27.50
C THR A 303 26.41 -6.04 28.69
N HIS A 304 26.14 -4.74 28.87
CA HIS A 304 26.77 -3.91 29.90
C HIS A 304 25.77 -3.29 30.91
N ASP A 305 24.47 -3.62 30.79
CA ASP A 305 23.41 -3.35 31.78
C ASP A 305 23.03 -4.64 32.52
#